data_AF-A0AAW0WBH3-F1
#
_entry.id   AF-A0AAW0WBH3-F1
#
_cell.length_a   1.000
_cell.length_b   1.000
_cell.length_c   1.000
_cell.angle_alpha   90.00
_cell.angle_beta   90.00
_cell.angle_gamma   90.00
#
_symmetry.space_group_name_H-M   'P 1'
#
loop_
_entity.id
_entity.type
_entity.pdbx_description
1 polymer ?
#
loop_
_entity_poly.entity_id
_entity_poly.type
_entity_poly.pdbx_seq_one_letter_code
_entity_poly.pdbx_strand_id
1 'polypeptide(L)'
;EIEGLTGNISFTDEGKRKDYTIDVVEMTFNSETVKIGTWSDTRGFQTVPVKYVRLASDRVPANKTYVVTTILEKPFMMVKKEGNYTGNERYEGYAKDLADLLSEYLNINYTLQIVKDHTYGAQDETTEGGWNGMVGELVRKEADIAIAPLTITSSRERVIDFTKPFMTLGISIMIKKPVKEKPGVFSFMSPLSQEIWTCVVFAYVGVSIVLFLVS
;
A
#
# COMPACT_ATOMS: atom_id res chain seq x y z
N GLU A 1 31.79 1.30 52.26
CA GLU A 1 30.98 0.62 51.25
C GLU A 1 30.62 -0.75 51.75
N ILE A 2 29.39 -1.19 51.47
CA ILE A 2 28.90 -2.53 51.78
C ILE A 2 28.40 -3.10 50.46
N GLU A 3 28.81 -4.32 50.14
CA GLU A 3 28.29 -5.06 48.99
C GLU A 3 27.18 -5.99 49.45
N GLY A 4 26.02 -5.93 48.78
CA GLY A 4 24.85 -6.74 49.12
C GLY A 4 24.13 -7.28 47.88
N LEU A 5 22.91 -7.82 48.06
CA LEU A 5 22.12 -8.42 46.97
C LEU A 5 21.79 -7.47 45.82
N THR A 6 21.85 -6.16 46.08
CA THR A 6 21.57 -5.10 45.08
C THR A 6 22.85 -4.43 44.59
N GLY A 7 24.00 -5.11 44.72
CA GLY A 7 25.31 -4.57 44.38
C GLY A 7 25.86 -3.63 45.45
N ASN A 8 26.60 -2.59 45.01
CA ASN A 8 27.18 -1.60 45.90
C ASN A 8 26.09 -0.80 46.65
N ILE A 9 26.30 -0.58 47.94
CA ILE A 9 25.42 0.19 48.80
C ILE A 9 26.21 1.35 49.37
N SER A 10 25.87 2.56 48.90
CA SER A 10 26.40 3.81 49.42
C SER A 10 25.27 4.85 49.54
N PHE A 11 25.46 5.82 50.44
CA PHE A 11 24.46 6.85 50.75
C PHE A 11 25.02 8.26 50.61
N THR A 12 24.15 9.23 50.31
CA THR A 12 24.43 10.65 50.46
C THR A 12 24.32 11.07 51.92
N ASP A 13 24.77 12.28 52.25
CA ASP A 13 24.64 12.84 53.61
C ASP A 13 23.16 13.01 54.04
N GLU A 14 22.23 13.04 53.07
CA GLU A 14 20.78 13.05 53.28
C GLU A 14 20.18 11.63 53.47
N GLY A 15 21.00 10.59 53.47
CA GLY A 15 20.55 9.19 53.62
C GLY A 15 19.91 8.58 52.35
N LYS A 16 20.03 9.21 51.18
CA LYS A 16 19.55 8.63 49.91
C LYS A 16 20.60 7.70 49.31
N ARG A 17 20.15 6.61 48.69
CA ARG A 17 21.05 5.67 48.01
C ARG A 17 21.69 6.32 46.77
N LYS A 18 23.00 6.18 46.61
CA LYS A 18 23.78 6.69 45.48
C LYS A 18 24.67 5.59 44.90
N ASP A 19 25.15 5.81 43.68
CA ASP A 19 26.07 4.91 42.96
C ASP A 19 25.53 3.47 42.85
N TYR A 20 24.24 3.38 42.54
CA TYR A 20 23.55 2.11 42.35
C TYR A 20 23.40 1.82 40.86
N THR A 21 23.32 0.54 40.52
CA THR A 21 23.10 0.06 39.16
C THR A 21 21.81 -0.73 39.10
N ILE A 22 20.95 -0.42 38.14
CA ILE A 22 19.70 -1.13 37.84
C ILE A 22 19.87 -1.91 36.54
N ASP A 23 19.50 -3.18 36.56
CA ASP A 23 19.45 -3.99 35.36
C ASP A 23 18.15 -3.72 34.59
N VAL A 24 18.30 -3.32 33.33
CA VAL A 24 17.15 -3.14 32.42
C VAL A 24 16.97 -4.44 31.66
N VAL A 25 15.79 -5.04 31.79
CA VAL A 25 15.45 -6.33 31.19
C VAL A 25 14.29 -6.18 30.21
N GLU A 26 14.37 -6.90 29.10
CA GLU A 26 13.29 -7.08 28.14
C GLU A 26 12.75 -8.51 28.26
N MET A 27 11.43 -8.66 28.20
CA MET A 27 10.80 -9.97 28.17
C MET A 27 10.76 -10.47 26.73
N THR A 28 11.38 -11.61 26.48
CA THR A 28 11.32 -12.27 25.18
C THR A 28 9.98 -12.98 24.97
N PHE A 29 9.69 -13.36 23.73
CA PHE A 29 8.48 -14.11 23.38
C PHE A 29 8.33 -15.43 24.14
N ASN A 30 9.44 -16.05 24.56
CA ASN A 30 9.44 -17.30 25.34
C ASN A 30 9.25 -17.04 26.85
N SER A 31 8.86 -15.83 27.26
CA SER A 31 8.77 -15.39 28.66
C SER A 31 10.12 -15.42 29.41
N GLU A 32 11.24 -15.47 28.70
CA GLU A 32 12.57 -15.34 29.30
C GLU A 32 12.94 -13.86 29.43
N THR A 33 13.47 -13.46 30.58
CA THR A 33 13.96 -12.10 30.82
C THR A 33 15.41 -11.99 30.37
N VAL A 34 15.68 -11.09 29.42
CA VAL A 34 17.01 -10.83 28.89
C VAL A 34 17.46 -9.43 29.29
N LYS A 35 18.64 -9.32 29.90
CA LYS A 35 19.24 -8.04 30.25
C LYS A 35 19.68 -7.29 28.99
N ILE A 36 19.10 -6.13 28.75
CA ILE A 36 19.38 -5.27 27.59
C ILE A 36 20.28 -4.08 27.93
N GLY A 37 20.47 -3.80 29.21
CA GLY A 37 21.29 -2.68 29.64
C GLY A 37 21.45 -2.60 31.15
N THR A 38 22.27 -1.65 31.57
CA THR A 38 22.40 -1.21 32.95
C THR A 38 22.15 0.28 33.02
N TRP A 39 21.35 0.72 33.98
CA TRP A 39 21.13 2.12 34.28
C TRP A 39 21.82 2.48 35.59
N SER A 40 22.51 3.63 35.62
CA SER A 40 23.09 4.19 36.85
C SER A 40 22.74 5.67 36.98
N ASP A 41 22.76 6.16 38.21
CA ASP A 41 22.50 7.56 38.54
C ASP A 41 23.56 8.52 37.96
N THR A 42 24.80 8.05 37.79
CA THR A 42 25.92 8.85 37.25
C THR A 42 26.07 8.77 35.73
N ARG A 43 25.87 7.60 35.12
CA ARG A 43 26.15 7.36 33.69
C ARG A 43 24.89 7.18 32.84
N GLY A 44 23.71 7.18 33.45
CA GLY A 44 22.45 6.94 32.75
C GLY A 44 22.36 5.52 32.21
N PHE A 45 21.59 5.34 31.14
CA PHE A 45 21.40 4.05 30.48
C PHE A 45 22.61 3.69 29.61
N GLN A 46 23.23 2.54 29.90
CA GLN A 46 24.30 1.97 29.10
C GLN A 46 23.84 0.61 28.56
N THR A 47 23.89 0.46 27.24
CA THR A 47 23.57 -0.81 26.59
C THR A 47 24.67 -1.82 26.87
N VAL A 48 24.29 -3.01 27.30
CA VAL A 48 25.21 -4.15 27.36
C VAL A 48 25.05 -4.88 26.04
N PRO A 49 26.13 -5.37 25.39
CA PRO A 49 25.99 -6.19 24.21
C PRO A 49 25.10 -7.37 24.56
N VAL A 50 23.86 -7.33 24.09
CA VAL A 50 22.91 -8.39 24.32
C VAL A 50 23.52 -9.60 23.64
N LYS A 51 23.87 -10.63 24.40
CA LYS A 51 24.03 -11.97 23.83
C LYS A 51 22.64 -12.42 23.43
N TYR A 52 22.11 -11.80 22.38
CA TYR A 52 21.13 -12.45 21.57
C TYR A 52 21.84 -13.71 21.07
N VAL A 53 21.54 -14.86 21.67
CA VAL A 53 21.15 -15.93 20.77
C VAL A 53 19.87 -15.38 20.15
N ARG A 54 20.01 -14.55 19.10
CA ARG A 54 19.00 -14.51 18.07
C ARG A 54 19.12 -15.94 17.57
N LEU A 55 18.33 -16.84 18.17
CA LEU A 55 17.74 -17.87 17.35
C LEU A 55 17.23 -17.04 16.18
N ALA A 56 17.85 -17.23 15.02
CA ALA A 56 17.22 -16.90 13.77
C ALA A 56 15.89 -17.66 13.82
N SER A 57 14.91 -17.11 14.51
CA SER A 57 13.55 -17.50 14.33
C SER A 57 13.13 -16.66 13.14
N ASP A 58 13.68 -17.04 11.99
CA ASP A 58 13.06 -16.89 10.67
C ASP A 58 11.66 -17.54 10.65
N ARG A 59 11.27 -18.20 11.74
CA ARG A 59 9.92 -18.69 11.97
C ARG A 59 9.06 -17.56 12.46
N VAL A 60 8.30 -17.00 11.52
CA VAL A 60 7.04 -16.33 11.81
C VAL A 60 6.24 -17.23 12.77
N PRO A 61 5.66 -16.72 13.87
CA PRO A 61 4.93 -17.54 14.83
C PRO A 61 3.81 -18.33 14.13
N ALA A 62 3.99 -19.65 13.96
CA ALA A 62 3.10 -20.50 13.20
C ALA A 62 1.65 -20.55 13.75
N ASN A 63 1.45 -20.18 15.02
CA ASN A 63 0.15 -20.19 15.70
C ASN A 63 -0.51 -18.81 15.80
N LYS A 64 0.03 -17.76 15.15
CA LYS A 64 -0.63 -16.44 15.09
C LYS A 64 -1.46 -16.35 13.80
N THR A 65 -2.73 -15.96 13.94
CA THR A 65 -3.56 -15.55 12.81
C THR A 65 -3.35 -14.06 12.57
N TYR A 66 -2.89 -13.70 11.37
CA TYR A 66 -2.63 -12.32 10.98
C TYR A 66 -3.87 -11.67 10.37
N VAL A 67 -4.19 -10.46 10.83
CA VAL A 67 -5.29 -9.67 10.26
C VAL A 67 -4.77 -8.93 9.03
N VAL A 68 -5.30 -9.30 7.86
CA VAL A 68 -4.96 -8.69 6.57
C VAL A 68 -6.06 -7.71 6.20
N THR A 69 -5.76 -6.41 6.23
CA THR A 69 -6.69 -5.40 5.72
C THR A 69 -6.56 -5.23 4.21
N THR A 70 -7.70 -5.06 3.54
CA THR A 70 -7.78 -4.85 2.09
C THR A 70 -9.02 -4.00 1.74
N ILE A 71 -9.08 -3.51 0.51
CA ILE A 71 -10.21 -2.79 -0.08
C ILE A 71 -10.83 -3.60 -1.22
N LEU A 72 -12.15 -3.48 -1.44
CA LEU A 72 -12.83 -4.09 -2.58
C LEU A 72 -12.59 -3.27 -3.85
N GLU A 73 -11.73 -3.75 -4.74
CA GLU A 73 -11.34 -3.07 -5.98
C GLU A 73 -11.12 -4.12 -7.08
N LYS A 74 -11.75 -3.97 -8.25
CA LYS A 74 -11.56 -4.93 -9.35
C LYS A 74 -10.27 -4.63 -10.11
N PRO A 75 -9.47 -5.63 -10.51
CA PRO A 75 -9.62 -7.08 -10.30
C PRO A 75 -8.85 -7.60 -9.07
N PHE A 76 -8.46 -6.72 -8.14
CA PHE A 76 -7.58 -7.05 -7.01
C PHE A 76 -8.31 -7.81 -5.90
N MET A 77 -9.50 -7.39 -5.51
CA MET A 77 -10.29 -7.99 -4.45
C MET A 77 -11.78 -7.84 -4.76
N MET A 78 -12.47 -8.96 -4.86
CA MET A 78 -13.85 -9.06 -5.31
C MET A 78 -14.59 -10.06 -4.44
N VAL A 79 -15.89 -9.84 -4.25
CA VAL A 79 -16.76 -10.81 -3.58
C VAL A 79 -17.20 -11.85 -4.61
N LYS A 80 -17.03 -13.14 -4.29
CA LYS A 80 -17.54 -14.24 -5.12
C LYS A 80 -19.05 -14.16 -5.21
N LYS A 81 -19.61 -14.29 -6.42
CA LYS A 81 -21.04 -14.13 -6.66
C LYS A 81 -21.88 -15.36 -6.29
N GLU A 82 -21.28 -16.55 -6.32
CA GLU A 82 -22.02 -17.82 -6.22
C GLU A 82 -21.37 -18.76 -5.21
N GLY A 83 -22.13 -19.18 -4.19
CA GLY A 83 -21.70 -20.15 -3.17
C GLY A 83 -21.90 -19.64 -1.74
N ASN A 84 -22.11 -20.56 -0.81
CA ASN A 84 -22.18 -20.25 0.62
C ASN A 84 -20.78 -20.34 1.24
N TYR A 85 -19.94 -19.35 0.93
CA TYR A 85 -18.58 -19.28 1.45
C TYR A 85 -18.55 -18.54 2.80
N THR A 86 -17.61 -18.94 3.66
CA THR A 86 -17.36 -18.27 4.94
C THR A 86 -15.89 -17.85 5.05
N GLY A 87 -15.60 -16.89 5.92
CA GLY A 87 -14.24 -16.39 6.10
C GLY A 87 -13.62 -15.80 4.82
N ASN A 88 -12.38 -16.21 4.55
CA ASN A 88 -11.55 -15.72 3.43
C ASN A 88 -12.06 -16.21 2.07
N GLU A 89 -12.73 -17.37 2.01
CA GLU A 89 -13.17 -17.98 0.75
C GLU A 89 -14.23 -17.17 0.01
N ARG A 90 -14.86 -16.21 0.70
CA ARG A 90 -15.83 -15.26 0.13
C ARG A 90 -15.22 -14.32 -0.90
N TYR A 91 -13.90 -14.19 -0.91
CA TYR A 91 -13.20 -13.25 -1.76
C TYR A 91 -12.40 -13.95 -2.86
N GLU A 92 -12.24 -13.25 -3.98
CA GLU A 92 -11.43 -13.65 -5.12
C GLU A 92 -10.73 -12.43 -5.74
N GLY A 93 -9.64 -12.64 -6.46
CA GLY A 93 -8.91 -11.59 -7.16
C GLY A 93 -7.41 -11.63 -6.90
N TYR A 94 -6.68 -10.76 -7.59
CA TYR A 94 -5.21 -10.76 -7.60
C TYR A 94 -4.59 -10.65 -6.20
N ALA A 95 -5.10 -9.74 -5.35
CA ALA A 95 -4.57 -9.52 -4.00
C ALA A 95 -4.92 -10.67 -3.04
N LYS A 96 -6.08 -11.33 -3.26
CA LYS A 96 -6.45 -12.55 -2.53
C LYS A 96 -5.48 -13.68 -2.87
N ASP A 97 -5.23 -13.92 -4.16
CA ASP A 97 -4.34 -15.01 -4.58
C ASP A 97 -2.90 -14.77 -4.11
N LEU A 98 -2.46 -13.49 -4.07
CA LEU A 98 -1.20 -13.11 -3.45
C LEU A 98 -1.17 -13.40 -1.95
N ALA A 99 -2.24 -13.12 -1.21
CA ALA A 99 -2.33 -13.39 0.21
C ALA A 99 -2.27 -14.91 0.51
N ASP A 100 -2.94 -15.74 -0.30
CA ASP A 100 -2.87 -17.20 -0.19
C ASP A 100 -1.45 -17.72 -0.44
N LEU A 101 -0.78 -17.24 -1.49
CA LEU A 101 0.61 -17.62 -1.79
C LEU A 101 1.57 -17.24 -0.67
N LEU A 102 1.40 -16.06 -0.07
CA LEU A 102 2.21 -15.62 1.08
C LEU A 102 1.92 -16.46 2.33
N SER A 103 0.65 -16.80 2.56
CA SER A 103 0.23 -17.66 3.67
C SER A 103 0.87 -19.04 3.60
N GLU A 104 0.87 -19.65 2.41
CA GLU A 104 1.49 -20.95 2.15
C GLU A 104 3.03 -20.88 2.27
N TYR A 105 3.66 -19.87 1.64
CA TYR A 105 5.11 -19.71 1.64
C TYR A 105 5.69 -19.46 3.05
N LEU A 106 5.01 -18.64 3.85
CA LEU A 106 5.43 -18.29 5.20
C LEU A 106 4.89 -19.26 6.26
N ASN A 107 4.00 -20.18 5.87
CA ASN A 107 3.29 -21.11 6.77
C ASN A 107 2.59 -20.37 7.92
N ILE A 108 1.79 -19.36 7.58
CA ILE A 108 1.03 -18.52 8.52
C ILE A 108 -0.47 -18.60 8.24
N ASN A 109 -1.28 -18.42 9.29
CA ASN A 109 -2.72 -18.24 9.15
C ASN A 109 -3.06 -16.76 9.01
N TYR A 110 -4.09 -16.44 8.23
CA TYR A 110 -4.54 -15.06 8.06
C TYR A 110 -6.06 -14.95 7.93
N THR A 111 -6.59 -13.78 8.25
CA THR A 111 -8.00 -13.43 8.05
C THR A 111 -8.11 -12.13 7.27
N LEU A 112 -8.92 -12.15 6.21
CA LEU A 112 -9.21 -10.96 5.42
C LEU A 112 -10.25 -10.10 6.11
N GLN A 113 -9.93 -8.81 6.24
CA GLN A 113 -10.83 -7.77 6.69
C GLN A 113 -10.92 -6.67 5.64
N ILE A 114 -12.15 -6.30 5.29
CA ILE A 114 -12.35 -5.13 4.43
C ILE A 114 -12.21 -3.89 5.30
N VAL A 115 -11.43 -2.91 4.82
CA VAL A 115 -11.26 -1.62 5.48
C VAL A 115 -12.62 -0.99 5.79
N LYS A 116 -12.79 -0.51 7.02
CA LYS A 116 -14.10 -0.09 7.56
C LYS A 116 -14.69 1.11 6.81
N ASP A 117 -13.86 2.07 6.43
CA ASP A 117 -14.27 3.31 5.78
C ASP A 117 -14.15 3.29 4.24
N HIS A 118 -13.74 2.16 3.66
CA HIS A 118 -13.53 2.00 2.22
C HIS A 118 -12.53 2.99 1.60
N THR A 119 -11.58 3.51 2.39
CA THR A 119 -10.52 4.41 1.90
C THR A 119 -9.13 3.77 1.96
N TYR A 120 -8.23 4.24 1.10
CA TYR A 120 -6.84 3.76 1.09
C TYR A 120 -6.03 4.24 2.28
N GLY A 121 -6.32 5.45 2.76
CA GLY A 121 -5.63 6.13 3.84
C GLY A 121 -5.00 7.44 3.40
N ALA A 122 -5.48 8.50 4.05
CA ALA A 122 -5.06 9.88 3.97
C ALA A 122 -4.90 10.44 5.38
N GLN A 123 -4.15 11.53 5.51
CA GLN A 123 -4.04 12.24 6.78
C GLN A 123 -5.39 12.86 7.13
N ASP A 124 -5.83 12.59 8.35
CA ASP A 124 -7.07 13.10 8.89
C ASP A 124 -6.88 13.39 10.38
N GLU A 125 -6.80 14.68 10.71
CA GLU A 125 -6.61 15.16 12.08
C GLU A 125 -7.79 14.83 13.01
N THR A 126 -8.96 14.53 12.43
CA THR A 126 -10.16 14.16 13.20
C THR A 126 -10.15 12.68 13.60
N THR A 127 -9.33 11.87 12.95
CA THR A 127 -9.26 10.42 13.19
C THR A 127 -8.17 10.11 14.21
N GLU A 128 -8.43 9.15 15.11
CA GLU A 128 -7.43 8.64 16.05
C GLU A 128 -6.21 8.10 15.29
N GLY A 129 -5.00 8.57 15.67
CA GLY A 129 -3.76 8.24 14.96
C GLY A 129 -3.48 9.10 13.72
N GLY A 130 -4.33 10.09 13.40
CA GLY A 130 -4.08 11.08 12.35
C GLY A 130 -4.20 10.56 10.92
N TRP A 131 -4.68 9.32 10.74
CA TRP A 131 -4.83 8.66 9.44
C TRP A 131 -6.09 7.82 9.39
N ASN A 132 -6.82 7.91 8.28
CA ASN A 132 -7.96 7.03 7.98
C ASN A 132 -7.55 5.84 7.10
N GLY A 133 -8.52 5.03 6.68
CA GLY A 133 -8.34 3.93 5.74
C GLY A 133 -7.43 2.82 6.22
N MET A 134 -6.94 2.03 5.26
CA MET A 134 -6.03 0.91 5.52
C MET A 134 -4.75 1.39 6.22
N VAL A 135 -4.22 2.57 5.86
CA VAL A 135 -3.05 3.15 6.56
C VAL A 135 -3.38 3.41 8.03
N GLY A 136 -4.54 3.99 8.32
CA GLY A 136 -5.01 4.22 9.68
C GLY A 136 -5.18 2.93 10.49
N GLU A 137 -5.73 1.89 9.88
CA GLU A 137 -5.88 0.57 10.53
C GLU A 137 -4.52 -0.04 10.91
N LEU A 138 -3.49 0.15 10.09
CA LEU A 138 -2.12 -0.28 10.44
C LEU A 138 -1.50 0.59 11.54
N VAL A 139 -1.65 1.91 11.48
CA VAL A 139 -1.12 2.85 12.49
C VAL A 139 -1.72 2.56 13.87
N ARG A 140 -3.02 2.30 13.93
CA ARG A 140 -3.74 1.93 15.16
C ARG A 140 -3.58 0.46 15.56
N LYS A 141 -2.83 -0.34 14.78
CA LYS A 141 -2.62 -1.78 14.99
C LYS A 141 -3.94 -2.59 15.02
N GLU A 142 -4.95 -2.13 14.29
CA GLU A 142 -6.19 -2.87 14.07
C GLU A 142 -6.00 -3.99 13.03
N ALA A 143 -5.05 -3.81 12.11
CA ALA A 143 -4.59 -4.82 11.16
C ALA A 143 -3.08 -5.05 11.30
N ASP A 144 -2.62 -6.27 11.03
CA ASP A 144 -1.19 -6.61 11.07
C ASP A 144 -0.48 -6.28 9.74
N ILE A 145 -1.19 -6.40 8.61
CA ILE A 145 -0.65 -6.15 7.27
C ILE A 145 -1.75 -5.68 6.32
N ALA A 146 -1.40 -4.88 5.32
CA ALA A 146 -2.29 -4.52 4.22
C ALA A 146 -1.80 -5.16 2.91
N ILE A 147 -2.68 -5.95 2.27
CA ILE A 147 -2.43 -6.51 0.93
C ILE A 147 -3.49 -5.96 -0.01
N ALA A 148 -3.16 -4.87 -0.69
CA ALA A 148 -4.08 -4.08 -1.50
C ALA A 148 -3.32 -3.33 -2.61
N PRO A 149 -4.03 -2.78 -3.63
CA PRO A 149 -3.42 -1.87 -4.61
C PRO A 149 -3.10 -0.49 -3.98
N LEU A 150 -2.22 -0.46 -2.98
CA LEU A 150 -1.85 0.72 -2.21
C LEU A 150 -0.57 1.36 -2.79
N THR A 151 -0.70 2.56 -3.35
CA THR A 151 0.46 3.32 -3.84
C THR A 151 1.39 3.74 -2.70
N ILE A 152 2.68 3.45 -2.86
CA ILE A 152 3.76 3.90 -1.98
C ILE A 152 3.95 5.41 -2.18
N THR A 153 3.79 6.18 -1.10
CA THR A 153 4.01 7.63 -1.10
C THR A 153 4.86 8.02 0.10
N SER A 154 5.62 9.12 -0.02
CA SER A 154 6.47 9.63 1.07
C SER A 154 5.67 9.94 2.35
N SER A 155 4.41 10.36 2.23
CA SER A 155 3.57 10.63 3.40
C SER A 155 3.18 9.35 4.15
N ARG A 156 2.88 8.27 3.43
CA ARG A 156 2.53 6.96 4.03
C ARG A 156 3.75 6.26 4.61
N GLU A 157 4.88 6.31 3.91
CA GLU A 157 6.15 5.70 4.35
C GLU A 157 6.68 6.30 5.66
N ARG A 158 6.24 7.51 6.04
CA ARG A 158 6.57 8.10 7.34
C ARG A 158 5.86 7.44 8.53
N VAL A 159 4.77 6.71 8.31
CA VAL A 159 3.94 6.14 9.38
C VAL A 159 3.79 4.63 9.32
N ILE A 160 4.08 4.02 8.16
CA ILE A 160 4.09 2.58 7.95
C ILE A 160 5.26 2.18 7.05
N ASP A 161 5.76 0.97 7.23
CA ASP A 161 6.79 0.40 6.37
C ASP A 161 6.18 -0.28 5.14
N PHE A 162 6.89 -0.24 4.02
CA PHE A 162 6.53 -0.92 2.78
C PHE A 162 7.54 -1.99 2.40
N THR A 163 7.07 -3.06 1.76
CA THR A 163 7.93 -4.01 1.06
C THR A 163 8.43 -3.43 -0.27
N LYS A 164 9.25 -4.20 -1.00
CA LYS A 164 9.55 -3.86 -2.39
C LYS A 164 8.27 -3.96 -3.23
N PRO A 165 8.03 -3.01 -4.15
CA PRO A 165 6.82 -3.02 -4.97
C PRO A 165 6.77 -4.30 -5.81
N PHE A 166 5.63 -5.00 -5.79
CA PHE A 166 5.41 -6.21 -6.60
C PHE A 166 4.83 -5.92 -7.99
N MET A 167 4.32 -4.70 -8.22
CA MET A 167 3.77 -4.23 -9.48
C MET A 167 4.15 -2.77 -9.70
N THR A 168 4.65 -2.46 -10.90
CA THR A 168 4.99 -1.08 -11.28
C THR A 168 3.89 -0.53 -12.17
N LEU A 169 3.28 0.58 -11.76
CA LEU A 169 2.23 1.28 -12.49
C LEU A 169 2.63 2.74 -12.66
N GLY A 170 2.12 3.38 -13.71
CA GLY A 170 2.34 4.80 -13.99
C GLY A 170 1.04 5.51 -14.30
N ILE A 171 1.07 6.84 -14.27
CA ILE A 171 -0.07 7.68 -14.67
C ILE A 171 -0.30 7.48 -16.17
N SER A 172 -1.53 7.14 -16.55
CA SER A 172 -1.93 6.96 -17.94
C SER A 172 -3.23 7.72 -18.22
N ILE A 173 -3.41 8.18 -19.45
CA ILE A 173 -4.60 8.92 -19.89
C ILE A 173 -5.49 7.96 -20.67
N MET A 174 -6.69 7.71 -20.15
CA MET A 174 -7.71 6.96 -20.86
C MET A 174 -8.62 7.91 -21.63
N ILE A 175 -8.65 7.79 -22.96
CA ILE A 175 -9.59 8.51 -23.83
C ILE A 175 -10.59 7.52 -24.45
N LYS A 176 -11.80 8.02 -24.73
CA LYS A 176 -12.77 7.25 -25.51
C LYS A 176 -12.14 6.95 -26.88
N LYS A 177 -12.17 5.67 -27.29
CA LYS A 177 -11.72 5.26 -28.62
C LYS A 177 -12.43 6.12 -29.66
N PRO A 178 -11.69 6.84 -30.54
CA PRO A 178 -12.32 7.68 -31.55
C PRO A 178 -13.17 6.79 -32.46
N VAL A 179 -14.42 7.16 -32.63
CA VAL A 179 -15.29 6.52 -33.61
C VAL A 179 -14.80 6.99 -34.98
N LYS A 180 -14.31 6.06 -35.80
CA LYS A 180 -14.07 6.39 -37.22
C LYS A 180 -15.44 6.67 -37.83
N GLU A 181 -15.68 7.92 -38.20
CA GLU A 181 -16.90 8.25 -38.93
C GLU A 181 -16.92 7.46 -40.24
N LYS A 182 -18.05 6.85 -40.53
CA LYS A 182 -18.23 6.21 -41.84
C LYS A 182 -18.16 7.33 -42.89
N PRO A 183 -17.46 7.11 -44.01
CA PRO A 183 -17.42 8.11 -45.07
C PRO A 183 -18.86 8.49 -45.46
N GLY A 184 -19.17 9.79 -45.45
CA GLY A 184 -20.50 10.27 -45.86
C GLY A 184 -20.79 9.93 -47.33
N VAL A 185 -22.05 10.06 -47.76
CA VAL A 185 -22.47 9.77 -49.15
C VAL A 185 -21.66 10.56 -50.19
N PHE A 186 -21.17 11.75 -49.83
CA PHE A 186 -20.31 12.59 -50.67
C PHE A 186 -18.81 12.38 -50.45
N SER A 187 -18.38 11.33 -49.75
CA SER A 187 -16.95 11.06 -49.52
C SER A 187 -16.18 10.79 -50.82
N PHE A 188 -16.85 10.46 -51.92
CA PHE A 188 -16.23 10.35 -53.24
C PHE A 188 -15.81 11.71 -53.81
N MET A 189 -16.40 12.83 -53.34
CA MET A 189 -16.02 14.19 -53.72
C MET A 189 -14.85 14.72 -52.89
N SER A 190 -14.60 14.13 -51.71
CA SER A 190 -13.52 14.52 -50.79
C SER A 190 -12.09 14.48 -51.34
N PRO A 191 -11.73 13.67 -52.36
CA PRO A 191 -10.39 13.70 -52.95
C PRO A 191 -10.04 15.00 -53.67
N LEU A 192 -11.04 15.82 -54.06
CA LEU A 192 -10.86 17.11 -54.72
C LEU A 192 -11.38 18.23 -53.83
N SER A 193 -10.65 19.36 -53.80
CA SER A 193 -11.08 20.54 -53.03
C SER A 193 -12.35 21.16 -53.61
N GLN A 194 -13.10 21.88 -52.77
CA GLN A 194 -14.30 22.63 -53.19
C GLN A 194 -13.99 23.65 -54.29
N GLU A 195 -12.78 24.21 -54.30
CA GLU A 195 -12.31 25.14 -55.33
C GLU A 195 -12.24 24.47 -56.71
N ILE A 196 -11.67 23.25 -56.79
CA ILE A 196 -11.58 22.51 -58.05
C ILE A 196 -12.98 22.16 -58.57
N TRP A 197 -13.89 21.70 -57.69
CA TRP A 197 -15.28 21.44 -58.07
C TRP A 197 -15.97 22.68 -58.63
N THR A 198 -15.73 23.84 -58.03
CA THR A 198 -16.27 25.13 -58.50
C THR A 198 -15.70 25.49 -59.87
N CYS A 199 -14.39 25.32 -60.08
CA CYS A 199 -13.75 25.53 -61.38
C CYS A 199 -14.31 24.60 -62.46
N VAL A 200 -14.57 23.32 -62.16
CA VAL A 200 -15.15 22.36 -63.10
C VAL A 200 -16.56 22.82 -63.55
N VAL A 201 -17.38 23.31 -62.62
CA VAL A 201 -18.72 23.85 -62.95
C VAL A 201 -18.62 25.09 -63.83
N PHE A 202 -17.73 26.04 -63.51
CA PHE A 202 -17.53 27.24 -64.34
C PHE A 202 -16.98 26.91 -65.73
N ALA A 203 -16.01 25.99 -65.82
CA ALA A 203 -15.45 25.55 -67.09
C ALA A 203 -16.51 24.86 -67.96
N TYR A 204 -17.36 24.02 -67.36
CA TYR A 204 -18.46 23.35 -68.07
C TYR A 204 -19.46 24.35 -68.67
N VAL A 205 -19.90 25.35 -67.89
CA VAL A 205 -20.79 26.41 -68.37
C VAL A 205 -20.10 27.24 -69.47
N GLY A 206 -18.84 27.62 -69.27
CA GLY A 206 -18.07 28.40 -70.24
C GLY A 206 -17.93 27.70 -71.59
N VAL A 207 -17.53 26.42 -71.59
CA VAL A 207 -17.43 25.60 -72.81
C VAL A 207 -18.78 25.46 -73.49
N SER A 208 -19.85 25.24 -72.72
CA SER A 208 -21.21 25.12 -73.27
C SER A 208 -21.68 26.38 -73.99
N ILE A 209 -21.38 27.57 -73.44
CA ILE A 209 -21.69 28.86 -74.07
C ILE A 209 -20.89 29.03 -75.36
N VAL A 210 -19.59 28.75 -75.33
CA VAL A 210 -18.73 28.86 -76.52
C VAL A 210 -19.22 27.94 -77.64
N LEU A 211 -19.57 26.69 -77.33
CA LEU A 211 -20.11 25.75 -78.31
C LEU A 211 -21.47 26.22 -78.87
N PHE A 212 -22.36 26.77 -78.03
CA PHE A 212 -23.63 27.31 -78.47
C PHE A 212 -23.48 28.51 -79.43
N LEU A 213 -22.47 29.36 -79.22
CA LEU A 213 -22.21 30.51 -80.08
C LEU A 213 -21.53 30.15 -81.41
N VAL A 214 -20.77 29.05 -81.43
CA VAL A 214 -20.07 28.56 -82.62
C VAL A 214 -20.96 27.65 -83.48
N SER A 215 -21.93 26.97 -82.86
CA SER A 215 -22.93 26.14 -83.53
C SER A 215 -24.09 26.94 -84.10
#